data_AF-A0A2T2ZG40-F1
#
_entry.id   AF-A0A2T2ZG40-F1
#
_cell.length_a   1.000
_cell.length_b   1.000
_cell.length_c   1.000
_cell.angle_alpha   90.00
_cell.angle_beta   90.00
_cell.angle_gamma   90.00
#
_symmetry.space_group_name_H-M   'P 1'
#
loop_
_entity.id
_entity.type
_entity.pdbx_description
1 polymer ?
#
loop_
_entity_poly.entity_id
_entity_poly.type
_entity_poly.pdbx_seq_one_letter_code
_entity_poly.pdbx_strand_id
1 'polypeptide(L)'
;MTSVLGLAGSLRRQSYNRMFLEAVPYLLPFECGYHVFDGLGEVPLYNEDIDTAAPPPGVRALRAAVAASDGVIVASPEYNQSVPGVLKNALDWLSRPHGGGALRGKVIVPVVVTLSRSNGARGLADLNRVLSYLGNTVLYQPEIVLASAPSLLRPGADGSVAITDPAVRALVALALEQFGNALSAGTARAGADFVAAHRAVVERARFAPMVREALSRGAPPGVVAERLHNAGISAREAQEWISAEMASGPVLSSNGHRSGES
;
A
#
# COMPACT_ATOMS: atom_id res chain seq x y z
N MET A 1 8.00 4.90 18.08
CA MET A 1 8.38 6.14 17.38
C MET A 1 7.92 6.00 15.94
N THR A 2 7.23 7.00 15.40
CA THR A 2 6.73 6.96 14.01
C THR A 2 7.90 6.88 13.03
N SER A 3 7.76 6.08 11.98
CA SER A 3 8.76 5.89 10.92
C SER A 3 8.16 6.27 9.56
N VAL A 4 8.88 7.06 8.77
CA VAL A 4 8.45 7.56 7.46
C VAL A 4 9.51 7.21 6.41
N LEU A 5 9.05 6.66 5.28
CA LEU A 5 9.91 6.31 4.16
C LEU A 5 9.70 7.25 2.98
N GLY A 6 10.77 7.78 2.40
CA GLY A 6 10.77 8.47 1.12
C GLY A 6 11.12 7.53 -0.03
N LEU A 7 10.35 7.55 -1.12
CA LEU A 7 10.63 6.82 -2.37
C LEU A 7 10.82 7.81 -3.53
N ALA A 8 12.03 7.87 -4.08
CA ALA A 8 12.36 8.73 -5.22
C ALA A 8 12.18 8.00 -6.57
N GLY A 9 11.19 8.39 -7.37
CA GLY A 9 10.89 7.78 -8.67
C GLY A 9 11.89 8.07 -9.80
N SER A 10 13.08 8.59 -9.50
CA SER A 10 14.14 8.87 -10.48
C SER A 10 15.49 8.40 -9.95
N LEU A 11 16.19 7.57 -10.75
CA LEU A 11 17.47 6.97 -10.39
C LEU A 11 18.69 7.88 -10.60
N ARG A 12 18.54 9.02 -11.27
CA ARG A 12 19.69 9.89 -11.57
C ARG A 12 20.23 10.50 -10.28
N ARG A 13 21.55 10.54 -10.14
CA ARG A 13 22.26 11.06 -8.94
C ARG A 13 21.77 12.45 -8.48
N GLN A 14 21.48 13.35 -9.41
CA GLN A 14 21.04 14.72 -9.10
C GLN A 14 19.50 14.89 -9.14
N SER A 15 18.74 13.84 -8.81
CA SER A 15 17.28 13.83 -8.88
C SER A 15 16.65 14.95 -8.04
N TYR A 16 15.79 15.77 -8.68
CA TYR A 16 14.97 16.75 -7.94
C TYR A 16 13.91 16.09 -7.06
N ASN A 17 13.53 14.84 -7.36
CA ASN A 17 12.61 14.07 -6.51
C ASN A 17 13.32 13.64 -5.22
N ARG A 18 14.59 13.22 -5.33
CA ARG A 18 15.43 12.96 -4.16
C ARG A 18 15.68 14.24 -3.37
N MET A 19 16.04 15.33 -4.05
CA MET A 19 16.25 16.64 -3.42
C MET A 19 14.99 17.13 -2.69
N PHE A 20 13.80 16.94 -3.25
CA PHE A 20 12.55 17.22 -2.54
C PHE A 20 12.40 16.36 -1.27
N LEU A 21 12.68 15.05 -1.35
CA LEU A 21 12.63 14.17 -0.18
C LEU A 21 13.68 14.54 0.88
N GLU A 22 14.81 15.13 0.49
CA GLU A 22 15.82 15.67 1.42
C GLU A 22 15.35 16.97 2.11
N ALA A 23 14.38 17.69 1.52
CA ALA A 23 13.76 18.87 2.14
C ALA A 23 12.71 18.50 3.21
N VAL A 24 12.07 17.33 3.08
CA VAL A 24 10.93 16.91 3.92
C VAL A 24 11.23 16.96 5.43
N PRO A 25 12.37 16.45 5.96
CA PRO A 25 12.65 16.47 7.39
C PRO A 25 12.57 17.86 8.03
N TYR A 26 12.89 18.91 7.28
CA TYR A 26 12.88 20.30 7.73
C TYR A 26 11.48 20.95 7.69
N LEU A 27 10.48 20.22 7.18
CA LEU A 27 9.10 20.66 7.03
C LEU A 27 8.11 19.80 7.80
N LEU A 28 8.56 18.67 8.38
CA LEU A 28 7.72 17.81 9.20
C LEU A 28 7.32 18.54 10.49
N PRO A 29 6.02 18.59 10.84
CA PRO A 29 5.56 19.22 12.08
C PRO A 29 5.68 18.30 13.31
N PHE A 30 6.28 17.12 13.15
CA PHE A 30 6.42 16.10 14.19
C PHE A 30 7.77 15.39 14.06
N GLU A 31 8.25 14.85 15.18
CA GLU A 31 9.45 14.03 15.20
C GLU A 31 9.14 12.61 14.72
N CYS A 32 9.93 12.10 13.79
CA CYS A 32 9.85 10.72 13.32
C CYS A 32 11.21 10.22 12.85
N GLY A 33 11.37 8.90 12.75
CA GLY A 33 12.45 8.32 11.97
C GLY A 33 12.14 8.56 10.50
N TYR A 34 13.04 9.23 9.76
CA TYR A 34 12.88 9.48 8.34
C TYR A 34 14.04 8.88 7.55
N HIS A 35 13.73 8.17 6.47
CA HIS A 35 14.74 7.57 5.60
C HIS A 35 14.29 7.62 4.14
N VAL A 36 15.22 7.88 3.22
CA VAL A 36 14.97 7.79 1.77
C VAL A 36 15.53 6.46 1.27
N PHE A 37 14.71 5.65 0.61
CA PHE A 37 15.17 4.38 0.05
C PHE A 37 15.98 4.59 -1.23
N ASP A 38 17.24 4.16 -1.22
CA ASP A 38 18.18 4.31 -2.33
C ASP A 38 18.30 3.08 -3.24
N GLY A 39 17.72 1.94 -2.84
CA GLY A 39 17.86 0.66 -3.54
C GLY A 39 16.95 0.46 -4.76
N LEU A 40 16.22 1.48 -5.25
CA LEU A 40 15.27 1.31 -6.36
C LEU A 40 15.92 0.83 -7.66
N GLY A 41 17.20 1.19 -7.89
CA GLY A 41 17.96 0.72 -9.05
C GLY A 41 18.32 -0.77 -9.00
N GLU A 42 18.22 -1.39 -7.83
CA GLU A 42 18.54 -2.81 -7.60
C GLU A 42 17.30 -3.71 -7.70
N VAL A 43 16.12 -3.12 -7.93
CA VAL A 43 14.85 -3.83 -8.08
C VAL A 43 14.71 -4.27 -9.54
N PRO A 44 14.77 -5.57 -9.86
CA PRO A 44 14.59 -6.05 -11.22
C PRO A 44 13.17 -5.76 -11.72
N LEU A 45 12.95 -5.86 -13.02
CA LEU A 45 11.59 -5.84 -13.55
C LEU A 45 10.76 -6.96 -12.91
N TYR A 46 9.50 -6.68 -12.59
CA TYR A 46 8.62 -7.64 -11.97
C TYR A 46 8.51 -8.90 -12.84
N ASN A 47 8.77 -10.05 -12.21
CA ASN A 47 8.56 -11.37 -12.75
C ASN A 47 8.07 -12.26 -11.61
N GLU A 48 6.89 -12.86 -11.77
CA GLU A 48 6.28 -13.72 -10.75
C GLU A 48 7.10 -14.99 -10.48
N ASP A 49 7.85 -15.49 -11.47
CA ASP A 49 8.73 -16.66 -11.32
C ASP A 49 9.82 -16.45 -10.25
N ILE A 50 10.22 -15.19 -10.03
CA ILE A 50 11.24 -14.82 -9.04
C ILE A 50 10.62 -14.14 -7.80
N ASP A 51 9.29 -14.01 -7.73
CA ASP A 51 8.55 -13.53 -6.55
C ASP A 51 8.19 -14.70 -5.61
N THR A 52 9.21 -15.35 -5.09
CA THR A 52 9.06 -16.49 -4.18
C THR A 52 9.25 -16.07 -2.72
N ALA A 53 9.29 -17.04 -1.79
CA ALA A 53 9.65 -16.78 -0.39
C ALA A 53 11.06 -16.16 -0.23
N ALA A 54 11.93 -16.30 -1.22
CA ALA A 54 13.27 -15.70 -1.26
C ALA A 54 13.44 -14.83 -2.52
N PRO A 55 12.78 -13.65 -2.61
CA PRO A 55 12.84 -12.81 -3.80
C PRO A 55 14.20 -12.10 -3.91
N PRO A 56 14.55 -11.45 -5.05
CA PRO A 56 15.83 -10.78 -5.23
C PRO A 56 16.20 -9.77 -4.11
N PRO A 57 17.50 -9.55 -3.80
CA PRO A 57 17.92 -8.70 -2.68
C PRO A 57 17.29 -7.30 -2.67
N GLY A 58 17.26 -6.61 -3.82
CA GLY A 58 16.64 -5.29 -3.92
C GLY A 58 15.14 -5.30 -3.63
N VAL A 59 14.42 -6.36 -4.04
CA VAL A 59 12.99 -6.54 -3.72
C VAL A 59 12.80 -6.76 -2.22
N ARG A 60 13.62 -7.61 -1.60
CA ARG A 60 13.57 -7.84 -0.14
C ARG A 60 13.83 -6.55 0.63
N ALA A 61 14.85 -5.79 0.24
CA ALA A 61 15.18 -4.52 0.86
C ALA A 61 14.04 -3.50 0.73
N LEU A 62 13.44 -3.38 -0.46
CA LEU A 62 12.30 -2.50 -0.70
C LEU A 62 11.09 -2.87 0.17
N ARG A 63 10.70 -4.16 0.17
CA ARG A 63 9.58 -4.66 0.98
C ARG A 63 9.83 -4.44 2.48
N ALA A 64 11.04 -4.72 2.95
CA ALA A 64 11.42 -4.53 4.35
C ALA A 64 11.37 -3.06 4.77
N ALA A 65 11.89 -2.15 3.93
CA ALA A 65 11.87 -0.72 4.20
C ALA A 65 10.43 -0.18 4.29
N VAL A 66 9.54 -0.59 3.38
CA VAL A 66 8.12 -0.18 3.43
C VAL A 66 7.42 -0.80 4.65
N ALA A 67 7.66 -2.08 4.94
CA ALA A 67 7.04 -2.76 6.08
C ALA A 67 7.39 -2.07 7.42
N ALA A 68 8.63 -1.62 7.57
CA ALA A 68 9.16 -0.92 8.75
C ALA A 68 8.74 0.56 8.88
N SER A 69 8.00 1.10 7.91
CA SER A 69 7.49 2.48 7.94
C SER A 69 6.02 2.52 8.32
N ASP A 70 5.56 3.58 8.97
CA ASP A 70 4.15 3.84 9.24
C ASP A 70 3.47 4.57 8.07
N GLY A 71 4.25 5.35 7.32
CA GLY A 71 3.81 6.00 6.09
C GLY A 71 4.92 6.22 5.08
N VAL A 72 4.53 6.50 3.84
CA VAL A 72 5.45 6.63 2.71
C VAL A 72 5.17 7.92 1.93
N ILE A 73 6.21 8.66 1.60
CA ILE A 73 6.15 9.80 0.69
C ILE A 73 6.74 9.36 -0.65
N VAL A 74 5.94 9.40 -1.71
CA VAL A 74 6.33 8.95 -3.05
C VAL A 74 6.57 10.18 -3.93
N ALA A 75 7.82 10.51 -4.20
CA ALA A 75 8.20 11.63 -5.05
C ALA A 75 8.54 11.14 -6.47
N SER A 76 7.66 11.42 -7.43
CA SER A 76 7.77 10.95 -8.81
C SER A 76 8.09 12.08 -9.80
N PRO A 77 9.01 11.91 -10.76
CA PRO A 77 8.96 12.73 -11.98
C PRO A 77 7.75 12.34 -12.84
N GLU A 78 7.52 13.08 -13.92
CA GLU A 78 6.59 12.71 -14.99
C GLU A 78 7.41 12.31 -16.23
N TYR A 79 7.38 11.04 -16.62
CA TYR A 79 8.04 10.53 -17.82
C TYR A 79 6.99 10.19 -18.86
N ASN A 80 7.07 10.82 -20.04
CA ASN A 80 6.12 10.61 -21.14
C ASN A 80 4.65 10.73 -20.70
N GLN A 81 4.34 11.78 -19.93
CA GLN A 81 3.01 12.07 -19.40
C GLN A 81 2.45 11.09 -18.34
N SER A 82 3.27 10.19 -17.77
CA SER A 82 2.80 9.25 -16.76
C SER A 82 3.87 8.91 -15.71
N VAL A 83 3.58 7.91 -14.88
CA VAL A 83 4.46 7.35 -13.85
C VAL A 83 5.69 6.72 -14.51
N PRO A 84 6.92 7.01 -14.03
CA PRO A 84 8.13 6.39 -14.54
C PRO A 84 8.10 4.86 -14.41
N GLY A 85 8.62 4.16 -15.41
CA GLY A 85 8.68 2.69 -15.41
C GLY A 85 9.37 2.12 -14.17
N VAL A 86 10.45 2.75 -13.67
CA VAL A 86 11.13 2.32 -12.45
C VAL A 86 10.24 2.41 -11.20
N LEU A 87 9.48 3.50 -11.05
CA LEU A 87 8.59 3.67 -9.91
C LEU A 87 7.40 2.74 -10.04
N LYS A 88 6.80 2.64 -11.24
CA LYS A 88 5.70 1.72 -11.50
C LYS A 88 6.09 0.27 -11.20
N ASN A 89 7.28 -0.14 -11.62
CA ASN A 89 7.84 -1.46 -11.33
C ASN A 89 8.01 -1.71 -9.82
N ALA A 90 8.51 -0.73 -9.07
CA ALA A 90 8.61 -0.83 -7.62
C ALA A 90 7.23 -0.98 -6.96
N LEU A 91 6.23 -0.24 -7.43
CA LEU A 91 4.84 -0.38 -6.97
C LEU A 91 4.24 -1.75 -7.33
N ASP A 92 4.61 -2.32 -8.48
CA ASP A 92 4.21 -3.68 -8.86
C ASP A 92 4.77 -4.72 -7.89
N TRP A 93 6.06 -4.65 -7.55
CA TRP A 93 6.65 -5.51 -6.51
C TRP A 93 6.02 -5.34 -5.12
N LEU A 94 5.68 -4.10 -4.76
CA LEU A 94 5.05 -3.75 -3.47
C LEU A 94 3.56 -4.13 -3.41
N SER A 95 2.92 -4.37 -4.56
CA SER A 95 1.54 -4.86 -4.64
C SER A 95 1.41 -6.35 -4.27
N ARG A 96 2.54 -7.07 -4.24
CA ARG A 96 2.61 -8.51 -4.07
C ARG A 96 3.11 -8.93 -2.67
N PRO A 97 2.67 -10.10 -2.17
CA PRO A 97 1.69 -11.02 -2.78
C PRO A 97 0.28 -10.39 -2.82
N HIS A 98 -0.60 -10.89 -3.71
CA HIS A 98 -1.95 -10.33 -3.84
C HIS A 98 -2.68 -10.33 -2.49
N GLY A 99 -3.29 -9.20 -2.13
CA GLY A 99 -3.96 -9.04 -0.83
C GLY A 99 -3.02 -8.90 0.38
N GLY A 100 -1.70 -9.00 0.20
CA GLY A 100 -0.67 -8.90 1.24
C GLY A 100 0.50 -7.98 0.90
N GLY A 101 0.38 -7.13 -0.13
CA GLY A 101 1.41 -6.17 -0.52
C GLY A 101 1.84 -5.23 0.60
N ALA A 102 3.12 -4.84 0.62
CA ALA A 102 3.74 -4.12 1.74
C ALA A 102 3.19 -2.71 1.98
N LEU A 103 2.60 -2.07 0.95
CA LEU A 103 1.97 -0.74 1.09
C LEU A 103 0.60 -0.80 1.78
N ARG A 104 0.00 -1.99 1.93
CA ARG A 104 -1.34 -2.11 2.52
C ARG A 104 -1.40 -1.52 3.92
N GLY A 105 -2.43 -0.73 4.18
CA GLY A 105 -2.61 -0.02 5.44
C GLY A 105 -1.60 1.10 5.71
N LYS A 106 -0.69 1.44 4.80
CA LYS A 106 0.19 2.61 4.99
C LYS A 106 -0.55 3.90 4.62
N VAL A 107 -0.18 5.02 5.24
CA VAL A 107 -0.58 6.34 4.73
C VAL A 107 0.44 6.79 3.69
N ILE A 108 -0.02 7.27 2.54
CA ILE A 108 0.82 7.65 1.40
C ILE A 108 0.59 9.10 1.00
N VAL A 109 1.67 9.85 0.82
CA VAL A 109 1.66 11.19 0.21
C VAL A 109 2.31 11.11 -1.18
N PRO A 110 1.53 11.23 -2.26
CA PRO A 110 2.07 11.33 -3.61
C PRO A 110 2.52 12.76 -3.90
N VAL A 111 3.72 12.90 -4.46
CA VAL A 111 4.30 14.18 -4.88
C VAL A 111 4.85 14.02 -6.29
N VAL A 112 4.61 15.01 -7.14
CA VAL A 112 5.21 15.04 -8.48
C VAL A 112 6.16 16.21 -8.63
N VAL A 113 7.42 15.94 -8.98
CA VAL A 113 8.48 16.94 -9.14
C VAL A 113 9.00 16.91 -10.57
N THR A 114 8.78 17.98 -11.33
CA THR A 114 9.11 18.05 -12.77
C THR A 114 10.06 19.19 -13.10
N LEU A 115 10.81 19.03 -14.19
CA LEU A 115 11.64 20.11 -14.74
C LEU A 115 10.81 21.15 -15.51
N SER A 116 9.71 20.70 -16.13
CA SER A 116 8.84 21.54 -16.95
C SER A 116 7.94 22.41 -16.07
N ARG A 117 7.50 23.56 -16.62
CA ARG A 117 6.53 24.43 -15.98
C ARG A 117 5.08 23.93 -16.09
N SER A 118 4.80 23.07 -17.08
CA SER A 118 3.43 22.72 -17.50
C SER A 118 3.11 21.23 -17.38
N ASN A 119 3.99 20.45 -16.76
CA ASN A 119 3.81 19.01 -16.54
C ASN A 119 3.74 18.69 -15.05
N GLY A 120 3.17 17.53 -14.74
CA GLY A 120 3.09 16.98 -13.39
C GLY A 120 1.68 16.54 -13.02
N ALA A 121 0.66 17.22 -13.53
CA ALA A 121 -0.74 16.91 -13.22
C ALA A 121 -1.17 15.53 -13.76
N ARG A 122 -0.74 15.16 -14.97
CA ARG A 122 -1.05 13.84 -15.56
C ARG A 122 -0.31 12.72 -14.81
N GLY A 123 0.98 12.93 -14.54
CA GLY A 123 1.77 12.02 -13.72
C GLY A 123 1.16 11.83 -12.33
N LEU A 124 0.67 12.91 -11.70
CA LEU A 124 0.03 12.84 -10.38
C LEU A 124 -1.29 12.08 -10.44
N ALA A 125 -2.13 12.35 -11.46
CA ALA A 125 -3.39 11.63 -11.66
C ALA A 125 -3.16 10.12 -11.84
N ASP A 126 -2.20 9.72 -12.67
CA ASP A 126 -1.86 8.30 -12.85
C ASP A 126 -1.24 7.67 -11.61
N LEU A 127 -0.37 8.39 -10.89
CA LEU A 127 0.20 7.91 -9.63
C LEU A 127 -0.90 7.69 -8.58
N ASN A 128 -1.82 8.65 -8.45
CA ASN A 128 -3.00 8.55 -7.59
C ASN A 128 -3.88 7.35 -7.94
N ARG A 129 -4.10 7.11 -9.24
CA ARG A 129 -4.85 5.94 -9.73
C ARG A 129 -4.18 4.62 -9.37
N VAL A 130 -2.85 4.53 -9.45
CA VAL A 130 -2.12 3.31 -9.05
C VAL A 130 -2.17 3.13 -7.54
N LEU A 131 -1.85 4.16 -6.76
CA LEU A 131 -1.79 4.10 -5.30
C LEU A 131 -3.17 3.87 -4.66
N SER A 132 -4.27 4.28 -5.29
CA SER A 132 -5.61 4.03 -4.75
C SER A 132 -5.97 2.54 -4.72
N TYR A 133 -5.35 1.73 -5.57
CA TYR A 133 -5.64 0.30 -5.69
C TYR A 133 -4.91 -0.57 -4.66
N LEU A 134 -3.78 -0.11 -4.11
CA LEU A 134 -2.86 -0.96 -3.36
C LEU A 134 -3.28 -1.23 -1.90
N GLY A 135 -4.49 -0.81 -1.50
CA GLY A 135 -5.04 -1.04 -0.17
C GLY A 135 -4.40 -0.18 0.93
N ASN A 136 -3.84 0.97 0.54
CA ASN A 136 -3.30 2.00 1.42
C ASN A 136 -4.27 3.19 1.51
N THR A 137 -3.98 4.14 2.40
CA THR A 137 -4.68 5.45 2.45
C THR A 137 -3.85 6.48 1.71
N VAL A 138 -4.40 7.10 0.67
CA VAL A 138 -3.72 8.19 -0.07
C VAL A 138 -4.25 9.54 0.40
N LEU A 139 -3.34 10.48 0.68
CA LEU A 139 -3.70 11.88 0.89
C LEU A 139 -3.69 12.61 -0.46
N TYR A 140 -4.88 12.83 -1.02
CA TYR A 140 -5.05 13.47 -2.34
C TYR A 140 -4.93 14.99 -2.31
N GLN A 141 -5.20 15.60 -1.16
CA GLN A 141 -5.19 17.05 -0.99
C GLN A 141 -4.27 17.43 0.17
N PRO A 142 -3.61 18.60 0.10
CA PRO A 142 -3.44 19.39 -1.11
C PRO A 142 -2.61 18.62 -2.16
N GLU A 143 -2.90 18.81 -3.45
CA GLU A 143 -2.06 18.25 -4.51
C GLU A 143 -0.68 18.89 -4.49
N ILE A 144 0.38 18.07 -4.49
CA ILE A 144 1.76 18.56 -4.50
C ILE A 144 2.39 18.31 -5.86
N VAL A 145 2.43 19.36 -6.68
CA VAL A 145 3.17 19.38 -7.95
C VAL A 145 4.21 20.49 -7.91
N LEU A 146 5.49 20.11 -7.83
CA LEU A 146 6.62 21.03 -7.95
C LEU A 146 7.03 21.09 -9.43
N ALA A 147 6.31 21.91 -10.20
CA ALA A 147 6.68 22.24 -11.57
C ALA A 147 7.85 23.23 -11.58
N SER A 148 8.80 23.09 -12.50
CA SER A 148 10.03 23.91 -12.54
C SER A 148 10.92 23.71 -11.30
N ALA A 149 11.13 22.46 -10.88
CA ALA A 149 11.93 22.14 -9.70
C ALA A 149 13.28 22.88 -9.56
N PRO A 150 14.07 23.13 -10.63
CA PRO A 150 15.31 23.90 -10.53
C PRO A 150 15.15 25.32 -9.94
N SER A 151 13.99 25.96 -10.12
CA SER A 151 13.71 27.28 -9.55
C SER A 151 13.07 27.23 -8.16
N LEU A 152 12.64 26.04 -7.70
CA LEU A 152 11.93 25.85 -6.43
C LEU A 152 12.80 25.21 -5.34
N LEU A 153 13.76 24.37 -5.71
CA LEU A 153 14.60 23.62 -4.77
C LEU A 153 16.01 24.18 -4.78
N ARG A 154 16.51 24.59 -3.61
CA ARG A 154 17.88 25.06 -3.43
C ARG A 154 18.58 24.28 -2.31
N PRO A 155 19.70 23.59 -2.60
CA PRO A 155 20.50 22.99 -1.54
C PRO A 155 21.16 24.09 -0.69
N GLY A 156 21.13 23.91 0.62
CA GLY A 156 21.87 24.67 1.60
C GLY A 156 23.29 24.15 1.78
N ALA A 157 24.16 24.96 2.40
CA ALA A 157 25.54 24.59 2.67
C ALA A 157 25.69 23.50 3.76
N ASP A 158 24.65 23.33 4.58
CA ASP A 158 24.53 22.35 5.67
C ASP A 158 23.92 21.01 5.22
N GLY A 159 23.67 20.84 3.92
CA GLY A 159 22.98 19.67 3.37
C GLY A 159 21.46 19.72 3.49
N SER A 160 20.88 20.81 4.00
CA SER A 160 19.44 21.06 3.93
C SER A 160 19.01 21.37 2.49
N VAL A 161 17.70 21.26 2.21
CA VAL A 161 17.13 21.72 0.94
C VAL A 161 15.98 22.67 1.25
N ALA A 162 16.08 23.89 0.71
CA ALA A 162 15.04 24.90 0.81
C ALA A 162 14.06 24.78 -0.36
N ILE A 163 12.76 24.77 -0.05
CA ILE A 163 11.70 25.12 -1.00
C ILE A 163 11.58 26.65 -1.00
N THR A 164 11.99 27.29 -2.09
CA THR A 164 12.18 28.75 -2.13
C THR A 164 10.90 29.54 -2.34
N ASP A 165 9.89 28.94 -2.97
CA ASP A 165 8.60 29.58 -3.13
C ASP A 165 7.77 29.43 -1.84
N PRO A 166 7.35 30.53 -1.18
CA PRO A 166 6.63 30.45 0.09
C PRO A 166 5.29 29.74 0.00
N ALA A 167 4.57 29.86 -1.13
CA ALA A 167 3.27 29.23 -1.32
C ALA A 167 3.44 27.72 -1.52
N VAL A 168 4.39 27.28 -2.33
CA VAL A 168 4.74 25.86 -2.49
C VAL A 168 5.18 25.27 -1.14
N ARG A 169 6.03 25.99 -0.39
CA ARG A 169 6.48 25.55 0.94
C ARG A 169 5.30 25.39 1.92
N ALA A 170 4.36 26.32 1.93
CA ALA A 170 3.17 26.25 2.77
C ALA A 170 2.25 25.08 2.41
N LEU A 171 2.05 24.82 1.11
CA LEU A 171 1.26 23.66 0.64
C LEU A 171 1.90 22.32 1.04
N VAL A 172 3.23 22.21 0.90
CA VAL A 172 3.97 21.01 1.34
C VAL A 172 3.87 20.84 2.85
N ALA A 173 4.04 21.91 3.63
CA ALA A 173 3.91 21.86 5.09
C ALA A 173 2.50 21.42 5.52
N LEU A 174 1.45 21.95 4.89
CA LEU A 174 0.07 21.55 5.16
C LEU A 174 -0.17 20.06 4.84
N ALA A 175 0.37 19.56 3.71
CA ALA A 175 0.27 18.14 3.38
C ALA A 175 0.99 17.26 4.40
N LEU A 176 2.17 17.67 4.87
CA LEU A 176 2.94 16.94 5.89
C LEU A 176 2.26 16.99 7.27
N GLU A 177 1.55 18.06 7.60
CA GLU A 177 0.70 18.14 8.78
C GLU A 177 -0.48 17.17 8.70
N GLN A 178 -1.19 17.16 7.58
CA GLN A 178 -2.28 16.19 7.34
C GLN A 178 -1.76 14.74 7.36
N PHE A 179 -0.56 14.52 6.85
CA PHE A 179 0.14 13.24 6.93
C PHE A 179 0.43 12.83 8.37
N GLY A 180 1.02 13.72 9.19
CA GLY A 180 1.26 13.47 10.60
C GLY A 180 -0.02 13.19 11.39
N ASN A 181 -1.09 13.93 11.10
CA ASN A 181 -2.41 13.73 11.71
C ASN A 181 -3.00 12.37 11.32
N ALA A 182 -2.91 11.96 10.05
CA ALA A 182 -3.38 10.65 9.60
C ALA A 182 -2.59 9.49 10.22
N LEU A 183 -1.28 9.65 10.40
CA LEU A 183 -0.45 8.66 11.10
C LEU A 183 -0.86 8.57 12.58
N SER A 184 -1.04 9.71 13.24
CA SER A 184 -1.38 9.79 14.68
C SER A 184 -2.80 9.33 14.99
N ALA A 185 -3.75 9.58 14.09
CA ALA A 185 -5.13 9.11 14.20
C ALA A 185 -5.28 7.59 14.03
N GLY A 186 -4.17 6.88 13.77
CA GLY A 186 -4.20 5.45 13.50
C GLY A 186 -4.89 5.12 12.18
N THR A 187 -5.00 6.06 11.23
CA THR A 187 -5.63 5.83 9.92
C THR A 187 -4.95 4.69 9.18
N ALA A 188 -3.63 4.57 9.30
CA ALA A 188 -2.87 3.42 8.81
C ALA A 188 -3.42 2.09 9.39
N ARG A 189 -3.56 2.04 10.72
CA ARG A 189 -4.07 0.87 11.44
C ARG A 189 -5.53 0.58 11.08
N ALA A 190 -6.40 1.59 11.06
CA ALA A 190 -7.80 1.44 10.68
C ALA A 190 -7.95 0.95 9.22
N GLY A 191 -7.12 1.44 8.30
CA GLY A 191 -7.06 0.96 6.91
C GLY A 191 -6.61 -0.49 6.83
N ALA A 192 -5.56 -0.88 7.57
CA ALA A 192 -5.11 -2.26 7.67
C ALA A 192 -6.20 -3.19 8.24
N ASP A 193 -6.88 -2.76 9.31
CA ASP A 193 -7.95 -3.49 9.97
C ASP A 193 -9.16 -3.67 9.04
N PHE A 194 -9.56 -2.63 8.31
CA PHE A 194 -10.62 -2.71 7.29
C PHE A 194 -10.28 -3.72 6.19
N VAL A 195 -9.04 -3.66 5.69
CA VAL A 195 -8.54 -4.59 4.67
C VAL A 195 -8.55 -6.03 5.18
N ALA A 196 -8.09 -6.27 6.41
CA ALA A 196 -8.09 -7.59 7.03
C ALA A 196 -9.53 -8.11 7.22
N ALA A 197 -10.45 -7.26 7.69
CA ALA A 197 -11.86 -7.58 7.84
C ALA A 197 -12.50 -7.94 6.49
N HIS A 198 -12.24 -7.18 5.42
CA HIS A 198 -12.75 -7.48 4.08
C HIS A 198 -12.23 -8.83 3.57
N ARG A 199 -10.93 -9.11 3.70
CA ARG A 199 -10.35 -10.41 3.35
C ARG A 199 -11.03 -11.54 4.10
N ALA A 200 -11.19 -11.40 5.42
CA ALA A 200 -11.83 -12.42 6.25
C ALA A 200 -13.27 -12.70 5.81
N VAL A 201 -14.04 -11.67 5.44
CA VAL A 201 -15.40 -11.83 4.90
C VAL A 201 -15.38 -12.59 3.56
N VAL A 202 -14.50 -12.22 2.63
CA VAL A 202 -14.41 -12.85 1.30
C VAL A 202 -13.95 -14.32 1.40
N GLU A 203 -12.88 -14.59 2.15
CA GLU A 203 -12.39 -15.96 2.32
C GLU A 203 -13.41 -16.82 3.06
N ARG A 204 -14.06 -16.30 4.10
CA ARG A 204 -15.15 -17.02 4.76
C ARG A 204 -16.27 -17.35 3.77
N ALA A 205 -16.71 -16.40 2.95
CA ALA A 205 -17.74 -16.65 1.93
C ALA A 205 -17.30 -17.72 0.91
N ARG A 206 -16.01 -17.72 0.53
CA ARG A 206 -15.42 -18.70 -0.38
C ARG A 206 -15.39 -20.11 0.21
N PHE A 207 -15.00 -20.27 1.47
CA PHE A 207 -14.84 -21.57 2.11
C PHE A 207 -16.13 -22.08 2.78
N ALA A 208 -17.11 -21.21 3.05
CA ALA A 208 -18.35 -21.59 3.73
C ALA A 208 -19.11 -22.76 3.07
N PRO A 209 -19.25 -22.87 1.72
CA PRO A 209 -19.88 -24.03 1.10
C PRO A 209 -19.17 -25.35 1.42
N MET A 210 -17.83 -25.36 1.34
CA MET A 210 -17.01 -26.53 1.66
C MET A 210 -17.16 -26.93 3.15
N VAL A 211 -17.12 -25.95 4.05
CA VAL A 211 -17.28 -26.18 5.49
C VAL A 211 -18.67 -26.77 5.78
N ARG A 212 -19.74 -26.19 5.22
CA ARG A 212 -21.10 -26.70 5.37
C ARG A 212 -21.28 -28.12 4.84
N GLU A 213 -20.74 -28.42 3.66
CA GLU A 213 -20.81 -29.76 3.07
C GLU A 213 -20.06 -30.80 3.89
N ALA A 214 -18.86 -30.46 4.39
CA ALA A 214 -18.09 -31.38 5.21
C ALA A 214 -18.81 -31.69 6.53
N LEU A 215 -19.34 -30.66 7.20
CA LEU A 215 -20.10 -30.81 8.45
C LEU A 215 -21.41 -31.59 8.23
N SER A 216 -22.14 -31.36 7.13
CA SER A 216 -23.38 -32.09 6.83
C SER A 216 -23.17 -33.57 6.55
N ARG A 217 -21.96 -33.95 6.09
CA ARG A 217 -21.52 -35.35 5.94
C ARG A 217 -20.95 -35.95 7.23
N GLY A 218 -20.99 -35.23 8.35
CA GLY A 218 -20.49 -35.70 9.64
C GLY A 218 -18.97 -35.65 9.81
N ALA A 219 -18.25 -34.86 9.00
CA ALA A 219 -16.81 -34.69 9.17
C ALA A 219 -16.51 -34.03 10.53
N PRO A 220 -15.56 -34.56 11.33
CA PRO A 220 -15.16 -33.94 12.58
C PRO A 220 -14.58 -32.53 12.35
N PRO A 221 -14.84 -31.55 13.24
CA PRO A 221 -14.30 -30.18 13.13
C PRO A 221 -12.78 -30.12 12.91
N GLY A 222 -12.02 -31.03 13.53
CA GLY A 222 -10.57 -31.11 13.34
C GLY A 222 -10.15 -31.39 11.89
N VAL A 223 -10.89 -32.22 11.16
CA VAL A 223 -10.62 -32.54 9.75
C VAL A 223 -10.95 -31.34 8.85
N VAL A 224 -12.00 -30.58 9.18
CA VAL A 224 -12.35 -29.35 8.46
C VAL A 224 -11.30 -28.26 8.72
N ALA A 225 -10.83 -28.15 9.97
CA ALA A 225 -9.77 -27.21 10.35
C ALA A 225 -8.45 -27.50 9.63
N GLU A 226 -8.08 -28.77 9.48
CA GLU A 226 -6.89 -29.19 8.72
C GLU A 226 -7.00 -28.82 7.24
N ARG A 227 -8.18 -29.00 6.62
CA ARG A 227 -8.41 -28.58 5.23
C ARG A 227 -8.29 -27.06 5.04
N LEU A 228 -8.84 -26.28 5.97
CA LEU A 228 -8.72 -24.82 5.96
C LEU A 228 -7.27 -24.37 6.19
N HIS A 229 -6.54 -25.07 7.07
CA HIS A 229 -5.12 -24.81 7.30
C HIS A 229 -4.29 -25.05 6.04
N ASN A 230 -4.53 -26.17 5.34
CA ASN A 230 -3.89 -26.47 4.05
C ASN A 230 -4.24 -25.43 2.96
N ALA A 231 -5.36 -24.73 3.10
CA ALA A 231 -5.74 -23.62 2.23
C ALA A 231 -5.19 -22.25 2.69
N GLY A 232 -4.33 -22.23 3.72
CA GLY A 232 -3.67 -21.02 4.21
C GLY A 232 -4.48 -20.19 5.22
N ILE A 233 -5.54 -20.76 5.79
CA ILE A 233 -6.34 -20.11 6.84
C ILE A 233 -5.73 -20.41 8.22
N SER A 234 -5.66 -19.39 9.09
CA SER A 234 -5.09 -19.59 10.42
C SER A 234 -5.98 -20.51 11.27
N ALA A 235 -5.38 -21.20 12.25
CA ALA A 235 -6.12 -22.10 13.14
C ALA A 235 -7.26 -21.38 13.89
N ARG A 236 -7.03 -20.11 14.28
CA ARG A 236 -8.03 -19.28 14.93
C ARG A 236 -9.22 -18.99 14.02
N GLU A 237 -8.95 -18.51 12.79
CA GLU A 237 -10.00 -18.22 11.82
C GLU A 237 -10.78 -19.48 11.45
N ALA A 238 -10.09 -20.61 11.24
CA ALA A 238 -10.71 -21.89 10.94
C ALA A 238 -11.70 -22.31 12.03
N GLN A 239 -11.31 -22.17 13.30
CA GLN A 239 -12.17 -22.50 14.43
C GLN A 239 -13.39 -21.56 14.53
N GLU A 240 -13.18 -20.25 14.38
CA GLU A 240 -14.27 -19.26 14.36
C GLU A 240 -15.28 -19.54 13.24
N TRP A 241 -14.80 -19.89 12.04
CA TRP A 241 -15.66 -20.16 10.89
C TRP A 241 -16.45 -21.45 11.03
N ILE A 242 -15.82 -22.53 11.51
CA ILE A 242 -16.49 -23.81 11.78
C ILE A 242 -17.59 -23.62 12.83
N SER A 243 -17.28 -22.94 13.94
CA SER A 243 -18.27 -22.65 14.98
C SER A 243 -19.44 -21.83 14.45
N ALA A 244 -19.18 -20.84 13.59
CA ALA A 244 -20.24 -20.03 12.98
C ALA A 244 -21.15 -20.85 12.06
N GLU A 245 -20.62 -21.76 11.23
CA GLU A 245 -21.45 -22.62 10.36
C GLU A 245 -22.24 -23.67 11.16
N MET A 246 -21.65 -24.23 12.22
CA MET A 246 -22.35 -25.15 13.12
C MET A 246 -23.52 -24.46 13.86
N ALA A 247 -23.34 -23.18 14.23
CA ALA A 247 -24.39 -22.38 14.87
C ALA A 247 -25.50 -21.95 13.90
N SER A 248 -25.23 -21.89 12.60
CA SER A 248 -26.18 -21.42 11.58
C SER A 248 -27.28 -22.44 11.21
N GLY A 249 -27.16 -23.70 11.66
CA GLY A 249 -28.10 -24.78 11.37
C GLY A 249 -28.13 -25.19 9.87
N PRO A 250 -28.70 -26.36 9.53
CA PRO A 250 -28.87 -26.73 8.14
C PRO A 250 -29.86 -25.78 7.45
N VAL A 251 -29.43 -25.10 6.39
CA VAL A 251 -30.34 -24.39 5.48
C VAL A 251 -31.23 -25.44 4.83
N LEU A 252 -32.50 -25.49 5.24
CA LEU A 252 -33.51 -26.31 4.56
C LEU A 252 -33.55 -25.87 3.10
N SER A 253 -33.09 -26.73 2.19
CA SER A 253 -33.24 -26.50 0.76
C SER A 253 -34.73 -26.47 0.44
N SER A 254 -35.26 -25.29 0.12
CA SER A 254 -36.62 -25.12 -0.40
C SER A 254 -36.71 -25.63 -1.84
N ASN A 255 -36.45 -26.92 -2.05
CA ASN A 255 -36.85 -27.62 -3.27
C ASN A 255 -37.97 -28.58 -2.90
N GLY A 256 -39.14 -28.01 -2.59
CA GLY A 256 -40.39 -28.75 -2.57
C GLY A 256 -40.70 -29.23 -3.99
N HIS A 257 -40.32 -30.47 -4.28
CA HIS A 257 -40.94 -31.25 -5.34
C HIS A 257 -42.46 -31.20 -5.14
N ARG A 258 -43.18 -30.53 -6.05
CA ARG A 258 -44.57 -30.90 -6.34
C ARG A 258 -44.52 -32.03 -7.37
N SER A 259 -44.27 -33.24 -6.88
CA SER A 259 -44.75 -34.45 -7.54
C SER A 259 -46.27 -34.52 -7.33
N GLY A 260 -46.99 -34.65 -8.43
CA GLY A 260 -48.45 -34.73 -8.42
C GLY A 260 -49.00 -36.02 -7.84
N GLU A 261 -50.29 -35.94 -7.52
CA GLU A 261 -51.34 -36.95 -7.35
C GLU A 261 -52.50 -36.11 -6.77
N SER A 262 -53.71 -36.03 -7.31
CA SER A 262 -54.52 -36.89 -8.17
C SER A 262 -55.63 -36.05 -8.81
#